data_AF-A0A383F2P8-F1
#
_entry.id   AF-A0A383F2P8-F1
#
_cell.length_a   1.000
_cell.length_b   1.000
_cell.length_c   1.000
_cell.angle_alpha   90.00
_cell.angle_beta   90.00
_cell.angle_gamma   90.00
#
_symmetry.space_group_name_H-M   'P 1'
#
loop_
_entity.id
_entity.type
_entity.pdbx_description
1 polymer ?
#
loop_
_entity_poly.entity_id
_entity_poly.type
_entity_poly.pdbx_seq_one_letter_code
_entity_poly.pdbx_strand_id
1 'polypeptide(L)'
;KNRFLLLINPLDAESRSIREGSRVRVKSPKFQFELDARLTDEMMPGVISIPHGWGHESEETLQKIAVENGGGNLNALGDDKAFDPVSGNADLHIRNIQVTPLR
;
A
#
# COMPACT_ATOMS: atom_id res chain seq x y z
N LYS A 1 -12.96 13.42 -2.60
CA LYS A 1 -11.79 13.08 -3.46
C LYS A 1 -11.13 11.85 -2.83
N ASN A 2 -10.93 10.75 -3.56
CA ASN A 2 -10.24 9.58 -3.02
C ASN A 2 -8.80 9.98 -2.64
N ARG A 3 -8.39 9.67 -1.41
CA ARG A 3 -7.04 9.95 -0.88
C ARG A 3 -6.24 8.67 -0.63
N PHE A 4 -6.86 7.50 -0.71
CA PHE A 4 -6.20 6.22 -0.55
C PHE A 4 -5.84 5.65 -1.93
N LEU A 5 -4.68 6.07 -2.43
CA LEU A 5 -4.18 5.76 -3.76
C LEU A 5 -2.76 5.21 -3.68
N LEU A 6 -2.43 4.31 -4.59
CA LEU A 6 -1.07 3.87 -4.85
C LEU A 6 -0.43 4.81 -5.87
N LEU A 7 0.66 5.47 -5.50
CA LEU A 7 1.50 6.22 -6.44
C LEU A 7 2.56 5.28 -7.02
N ILE A 8 2.67 5.24 -8.35
CA ILE A 8 3.61 4.36 -9.06
C ILE A 8 4.24 5.08 -10.24
N ASN A 9 5.52 4.78 -10.48
CA ASN A 9 6.23 5.28 -11.66
C ASN A 9 5.59 4.72 -12.96
N PRO A 10 5.43 5.52 -14.03
CA PRO A 10 4.88 5.07 -15.30
C PRO A 10 5.60 3.86 -15.92
N LEU A 11 6.94 3.74 -15.78
CA LEU A 11 7.72 2.61 -16.30
C LEU A 11 7.34 1.29 -15.62
N ASP A 12 7.10 1.34 -14.31
CA ASP A 12 6.66 0.18 -13.55
C ASP A 12 5.21 -0.19 -13.86
N ALA A 13 4.37 0.81 -14.09
CA ALA A 13 2.99 0.61 -14.46
C ALA A 13 2.88 -0.04 -15.85
N GLU A 14 3.63 0.46 -16.84
CA GLU A 14 3.66 -0.05 -18.20
C GLU A 14 4.08 -1.53 -18.25
N SER A 15 5.19 -1.88 -17.60
CA SER A 15 5.68 -3.26 -17.53
C SER A 15 4.70 -4.25 -16.88
N ARG A 16 3.72 -3.74 -16.11
CA ARG A 16 2.70 -4.53 -15.39
C ARG A 16 1.30 -4.37 -15.96
N SER A 17 1.14 -3.70 -17.11
CA SER A 17 -0.16 -3.38 -17.71
C SER A 17 -1.12 -2.61 -16.79
N ILE A 18 -0.58 -1.77 -15.90
CA ILE A 18 -1.34 -0.89 -15.00
C ILE A 18 -1.53 0.46 -15.69
N ARG A 19 -2.75 0.99 -15.70
CA ARG A 19 -3.10 2.30 -16.26
C ARG A 19 -3.50 3.27 -15.14
N GLU A 20 -3.58 4.56 -15.46
CA GLU A 20 -4.15 5.57 -14.55
C GLU A 20 -5.55 5.15 -14.09
N GLY A 21 -5.79 5.15 -12.79
CA GLY A 21 -7.04 4.74 -12.17
C GLY A 21 -7.29 3.23 -12.15
N SER A 22 -6.35 2.39 -12.62
CA SER A 22 -6.50 0.93 -12.52
C SER A 22 -6.63 0.49 -11.08
N ARG A 23 -7.57 -0.41 -10.81
CA ARG A 23 -7.61 -1.13 -9.53
C ARG A 23 -6.46 -2.13 -9.50
N VAL A 24 -5.66 -2.08 -8.44
CA VAL A 24 -4.51 -2.96 -8.24
C VAL A 24 -4.59 -3.67 -6.91
N ARG A 25 -3.99 -4.86 -6.84
CA ARG A 25 -3.74 -5.58 -5.61
C ARG A 25 -2.29 -5.40 -5.20
N VAL A 26 -2.07 -5.02 -3.95
CA VAL A 26 -0.77 -4.95 -3.31
C VAL A 26 -0.68 -6.10 -2.31
N LYS A 27 0.38 -6.89 -2.42
CA LYS A 27 0.51 -8.14 -1.67
C LYS A 27 1.91 -8.30 -1.08
N SER A 28 1.95 -8.72 0.18
CA SER A 28 3.11 -9.31 0.84
C SER A 28 2.83 -10.80 1.13
N PRO A 29 3.78 -11.57 1.69
CA PRO A 29 3.53 -12.96 2.07
C PRO A 29 2.41 -13.14 3.09
N LYS A 30 2.22 -12.17 4.00
CA LYS A 30 1.30 -12.26 5.14
C LYS A 30 -0.04 -11.55 4.89
N PHE A 31 -0.10 -10.60 3.96
CA PHE A 31 -1.27 -9.74 3.80
C PHE A 31 -1.44 -9.22 2.37
N GLN A 32 -2.66 -8.78 2.03
CA GLN A 32 -2.95 -8.10 0.77
C GLN A 32 -4.14 -7.17 0.92
N PHE A 33 -4.17 -6.11 0.11
CA PHE A 33 -5.35 -5.26 -0.05
C PHE A 33 -5.37 -4.66 -1.47
N GLU A 34 -6.46 -3.98 -1.79
CA GLU A 34 -6.73 -3.43 -3.11
C GLU A 34 -6.98 -1.93 -3.03
N LEU A 35 -6.45 -1.19 -4.00
CA LEU A 35 -6.61 0.27 -4.12
C LEU A 35 -6.42 0.73 -5.56
N ASP A 36 -6.75 1.98 -5.85
CA ASP A 36 -6.58 2.54 -7.19
C ASP A 36 -5.15 3.04 -7.38
N ALA A 37 -4.58 2.83 -8.56
CA ALA A 37 -3.27 3.32 -8.94
C ALA A 37 -3.36 4.71 -9.58
N ARG A 38 -2.42 5.58 -9.22
CA ARG A 38 -2.15 6.87 -9.84
C ARG A 38 -0.71 6.88 -10.34
N LEU A 39 -0.54 7.11 -11.63
CA LEU A 39 0.77 7.18 -12.25
C LEU A 39 1.37 8.56 -11.98
N THR A 40 2.65 8.58 -11.61
CA THR A 40 3.38 9.82 -11.38
C THR A 40 4.88 9.61 -11.54
N ASP A 41 5.55 10.55 -12.20
CA ASP A 41 7.00 10.63 -12.34
C ASP A 41 7.71 11.16 -11.09
N GLU A 42 6.95 11.60 -10.07
CA GLU A 42 7.49 11.93 -8.74
C GLU A 42 8.03 10.69 -8.02
N MET A 43 7.57 9.49 -8.42
CA MET A 43 8.09 8.23 -7.87
C MET A 43 9.29 7.72 -8.65
N MET A 44 10.33 7.30 -7.94
CA MET A 44 11.46 6.57 -8.54
C MET A 44 11.00 5.19 -9.05
N PRO A 45 11.55 4.70 -10.19
CA PRO A 45 11.31 3.32 -10.62
C PRO A 45 11.68 2.29 -9.54
N GLY A 46 10.85 1.26 -9.39
CA GLY A 46 10.94 0.23 -8.36
C GLY A 46 10.31 0.61 -7.02
N VAL A 47 9.78 1.82 -6.87
CA VAL A 47 9.20 2.34 -5.62
C VAL A 47 7.74 2.72 -5.81
N ILE A 48 6.91 2.38 -4.83
CA ILE A 48 5.53 2.88 -4.74
C ILE A 48 5.34 3.66 -3.44
N SER A 49 4.32 4.52 -3.42
CA SER A 49 3.88 5.20 -2.19
C SER A 49 2.40 4.95 -1.94
N ILE A 50 2.05 4.66 -0.70
CA ILE A 50 0.68 4.47 -0.22
C ILE A 50 0.58 5.24 1.11
N PRO A 51 -0.45 6.06 1.33
CA PRO A 51 -0.61 6.76 2.59
C PRO A 51 -0.89 5.78 3.72
N HIS A 52 -0.21 5.94 4.86
CA HIS A 52 -0.51 5.20 6.08
C HIS A 52 -1.76 5.75 6.79
N GLY A 53 -2.25 5.04 7.81
CA GLY A 53 -3.36 5.47 8.65
C GLY A 53 -4.76 5.09 8.14
N TRP A 54 -4.84 4.10 7.25
CA TRP A 54 -6.08 3.52 6.71
C TRP A 54 -6.26 2.06 7.17
N GLY A 55 -7.43 1.46 6.89
CA GLY A 55 -7.71 0.06 7.22
C GLY A 55 -8.25 -0.13 8.64
N HIS A 56 -9.31 0.59 8.99
CA HIS A 56 -9.89 0.62 10.33
C HIS A 56 -11.10 -0.32 10.49
N GLU A 57 -11.30 -1.30 9.62
CA GLU A 57 -12.56 -2.06 9.52
C GLU A 57 -12.73 -3.17 10.59
N SER A 58 -11.94 -3.14 11.68
CA SER A 58 -12.09 -4.09 12.80
C SER A 58 -13.45 -3.91 13.50
N GLU A 59 -14.12 -5.01 13.84
CA GLU A 59 -15.41 -4.97 14.56
C GLU A 59 -15.29 -4.28 15.94
N GLU A 60 -14.08 -4.22 16.50
CA GLU A 60 -13.81 -3.65 17.82
C GLU A 60 -13.60 -2.13 17.79
N THR A 61 -13.44 -1.52 16.61
CA THR A 61 -13.14 -0.08 16.53
C THR A 61 -14.40 0.78 16.77
N LEU A 62 -14.23 1.88 17.51
CA LEU A 62 -15.27 2.90 17.69
C LEU A 62 -15.14 4.06 16.69
N GLN A 63 -14.15 4.02 15.79
CA GLN A 63 -13.84 5.10 14.84
C GLN A 63 -14.74 5.06 13.59
N LYS A 64 -16.05 5.32 13.78
CA LYS A 64 -17.06 5.20 12.71
C LYS A 64 -16.69 5.93 11.40
N ILE A 65 -16.22 7.18 11.51
CA ILE A 65 -15.80 7.97 10.33
C ILE A 65 -14.62 7.28 9.60
N ALA A 66 -13.67 6.71 10.33
CA ALA A 66 -12.54 6.03 9.70
C ALA A 66 -12.99 4.76 8.97
N VAL A 67 -13.91 3.99 9.58
CA VAL A 67 -14.53 2.81 8.96
C VAL A 67 -15.27 3.18 7.67
N GLU A 68 -16.08 4.25 7.69
CA GLU A 68 -16.83 4.72 6.52
C GLU A 68 -15.91 5.16 5.36
N ASN A 69 -14.71 5.65 5.65
CA ASN A 69 -13.72 5.99 4.62
C ASN A 69 -13.00 4.75 4.05
N GLY A 70 -13.05 3.60 4.73
CA GLY A 70 -12.47 2.32 4.31
C GLY A 70 -10.95 2.33 4.18
N GLY A 71 -10.43 1.62 3.18
CA GLY A 71 -9.01 1.58 2.82
C GLY A 71 -8.34 0.24 3.12
N GLY A 72 -7.03 0.29 3.36
CA GLY A 72 -6.23 -0.90 3.64
C GLY A 72 -5.08 -0.57 4.59
N ASN A 73 -4.84 -1.47 5.54
CA ASN A 73 -3.77 -1.31 6.53
C ASN A 73 -2.41 -1.58 5.88
N LEU A 74 -1.70 -0.51 5.52
CA LEU A 74 -0.35 -0.57 4.96
C LEU A 74 0.62 -1.35 5.86
N ASN A 75 0.53 -1.16 7.18
CA ASN A 75 1.45 -1.78 8.14
C ASN A 75 1.32 -3.31 8.17
N ALA A 76 0.14 -3.85 7.83
CA ALA A 76 -0.07 -5.29 7.77
C ALA A 76 0.71 -5.97 6.62
N LEU A 77 1.23 -5.21 5.65
CA LEU A 77 2.13 -5.73 4.63
C LEU A 77 3.56 -5.94 5.16
N GLY A 78 3.96 -5.24 6.23
CA GLY A 78 5.32 -5.26 6.79
C GLY A 78 5.67 -6.55 7.53
N ASP A 79 6.95 -6.71 7.85
CA ASP A 79 7.44 -7.81 8.67
C ASP A 79 7.69 -7.36 10.11
N ASP A 80 6.88 -7.87 11.03
CA ASP A 80 6.89 -7.56 12.47
C ASP A 80 8.18 -8.01 13.19
N LYS A 81 9.02 -8.79 12.52
CA LYS A 81 10.31 -9.25 13.04
C LYS A 81 11.50 -8.46 12.49
N ALA A 82 11.29 -7.53 11.57
CA ALA A 82 12.36 -6.73 10.99
C ALA A 82 12.63 -5.48 11.84
N PHE A 83 13.79 -5.44 12.49
CA PHE A 83 14.24 -4.30 13.29
C PHE A 83 15.77 -4.18 13.26
N ASP A 84 16.29 -3.00 13.57
CA ASP A 84 17.72 -2.80 13.82
C ASP A 84 18.09 -3.31 15.23
N PRO A 85 18.94 -4.35 15.35
CA PRO A 85 19.26 -4.96 16.63
C PRO A 85 20.06 -4.05 17.57
N VAL A 86 20.69 -2.98 17.07
CA VAL A 86 21.48 -2.07 17.90
C VAL A 86 20.59 -0.99 18.53
N SER A 87 19.77 -0.33 17.72
CA SER A 87 18.90 0.76 18.20
C SER A 87 17.54 0.27 18.72
N GLY A 88 17.11 -0.93 18.34
CA GLY A 88 15.74 -1.41 18.60
C GLY A 88 14.69 -0.81 17.67
N ASN A 89 15.07 -0.04 16.65
CA ASN A 89 14.13 0.62 15.76
C ASN A 89 13.49 -0.36 14.77
N ALA A 90 12.17 -0.32 14.60
CA ALA A 90 11.45 -1.14 13.63
C ALA A 90 11.77 -0.72 12.18
N ASP A 91 11.88 -1.69 11.27
CA ASP A 91 11.94 -1.37 9.83
C ASP A 91 10.53 -1.07 9.32
N LEU A 92 10.26 0.21 9.09
CA LEU A 92 8.98 0.67 8.53
C LEU A 92 8.97 0.67 7.00
N HIS A 93 10.08 0.32 6.34
CA HIS A 93 10.09 0.13 4.90
C HIS A 93 9.57 -1.25 4.55
N ILE A 94 8.44 -1.28 3.87
CA ILE A 94 7.85 -2.52 3.37
C ILE A 94 8.57 -2.91 2.08
N ARG A 95 9.19 -4.09 2.08
CA ARG A 95 9.96 -4.63 0.95
C ARG A 95 9.32 -5.89 0.41
N ASN A 96 9.74 -6.31 -0.79
CA ASN A 96 9.32 -7.57 -1.41
C ASN A 96 7.80 -7.70 -1.58
N ILE A 97 7.15 -6.60 -1.96
CA ILE A 97 5.73 -6.59 -2.30
C ILE A 97 5.51 -6.83 -3.80
N GLN A 98 4.35 -7.38 -4.13
CA GLN A 98 3.87 -7.53 -5.49
C GLN A 98 2.71 -6.57 -5.73
N VAL A 99 2.74 -5.91 -6.88
CA VAL A 99 1.65 -5.07 -7.38
C VAL A 99 1.14 -5.67 -8.68
N THR A 100 -0.15 -5.99 -8.73
CA THR A 100 -0.78 -6.63 -9.90
C THR A 100 -2.09 -5.93 -10.25
N PRO A 101 -2.40 -5.67 -11.52
CA PRO A 101 -3.71 -5.16 -11.92
C PRO A 101 -4.81 -6.17 -11.60
N LEU A 102 -5.98 -5.68 -11.21
CA LEU A 102 -7.21 -6.45 -11.21
C LEU A 102 -7.89 -6.32 -12.58
N ARG A 103 -8.60 -7.37 -12.99
CA ARG A 103 -9.34 -7.38 -14.26
C ARG A 103 -10.51 -6.39 -14.24
#